data_AF-A0AAZ3P2R6-F1
#
_entry.id   AF-A0AAZ3P2R6-F1
#
_cell.length_a   1.000
_cell.length_b   1.000
_cell.length_c   1.000
_cell.angle_alpha   90.00
_cell.angle_beta   90.00
_cell.angle_gamma   90.00
#
_symmetry.space_group_name_H-M   'P 1'
#
loop_
_entity.id
_entity.type
_entity.pdbx_description
1 polymer ?
#
loop_
_entity_poly.entity_id
_entity_poly.type
_entity_poly.pdbx_seq_one_letter_code
_entity_poly.pdbx_strand_id
1 'polypeptide(L)' 'MELSTGKILEENLVQSAFHQTLGDEVTFQQDNNLKHKAKSTLELLTKKTVNGPERQSYSFDLNLLENLWHDLKMVIYQ' A
#
# COMPACT_ATOMS: atom_id res chain seq x y z
N MET A 1 -8.59 0.91 22.26
CA MET A 1 -7.57 1.92 21.95
C MET A 1 -7.57 2.05 20.44
N GLU A 2 -8.36 2.98 19.90
CA GLU A 2 -8.38 3.21 18.45
C GLU A 2 -7.07 3.88 18.07
N LEU A 3 -6.12 3.10 17.54
CA LEU A 3 -5.01 3.67 16.81
C LEU A 3 -5.62 4.35 15.59
N SER A 4 -5.54 5.67 15.53
CA SER A 4 -6.04 6.40 14.36
C SER A 4 -5.34 5.82 13.13
N THR A 5 -6.11 5.56 12.07
CA THR A 5 -5.65 4.86 10.86
C THR A 5 -4.36 5.45 10.27
N GLY A 6 -4.13 6.75 10.47
CA GLY A 6 -2.88 7.43 10.08
C GLY A 6 -1.64 6.95 10.82
N LYS A 7 -1.76 6.60 12.11
CA LYS A 7 -0.64 6.10 12.93
C LYS A 7 -0.21 4.70 12.50
N ILE A 8 -1.17 3.84 12.17
CA ILE A 8 -0.92 2.48 11.66
C ILE A 8 -0.17 2.54 10.31
N LEU A 9 -0.60 3.44 9.42
CA LEU A 9 0.08 3.65 8.13
C LEU A 9 1.50 4.18 8.32
N GLU A 10 1.72 5.10 9.24
CA GLU A 10 3.05 5.64 9.53
C GLU A 10 3.99 4.59 10.13
N GLU A 11 3.53 3.86 11.15
CA GLU A 11 4.35 2.86 11.85
C GLU A 11 4.66 1.64 10.98
N ASN A 12 3.76 1.23 10.08
CA ASN A 12 3.96 0.03 9.27
C ASN A 12 4.44 0.33 7.86
N LEU A 13 3.77 1.22 7.12
CA LEU A 13 4.06 1.41 5.70
C LEU A 13 5.32 2.24 5.49
N VAL A 14 5.36 3.42 6.11
CA VAL A 14 6.44 4.39 5.93
C VAL A 14 7.74 3.82 6.49
N GLN A 15 7.71 3.33 7.73
CA GLN A 15 8.88 2.69 8.33
C GLN A 15 9.37 1.50 7.51
N SER A 16 8.50 0.58 7.09
CA SER A 16 8.95 -0.60 6.32
C SER A 16 9.51 -0.24 4.94
N ALA A 17 8.97 0.78 4.27
CA ALA A 17 9.48 1.24 2.98
C ALA A 17 10.88 1.86 3.11
N PHE A 18 11.07 2.73 4.11
CA PHE A 18 12.38 3.35 4.39
C PHE A 18 13.41 2.36 4.96
N HIS A 19 12.99 1.41 5.79
CA HIS A 19 13.88 0.43 6.43
C HIS A 19 14.39 -0.64 5.45
N GLN A 20 13.63 -0.93 4.38
CA GLN A 20 14.02 -1.91 3.37
C GLN A 20 15.07 -1.38 2.37
N THR A 21 15.58 -0.14 2.52
CA THR A 21 16.52 0.48 1.56
C THR A 21 16.05 0.36 0.11
N LEU A 22 14.73 0.41 -0.06
CA LEU A 22 14.08 0.61 -1.33
C LEU A 22 14.50 2.02 -1.76
N GLY A 23 15.47 2.14 -2.66
CA GLY A 23 16.05 3.43 -3.05
C GLY A 23 15.01 4.43 -3.57
N ASP A 24 15.46 5.61 -3.98
CA ASP A 24 14.58 6.72 -4.34
C ASP A 24 13.62 6.43 -5.53
N GLU A 25 13.84 5.34 -6.29
CA GLU A 25 13.03 4.93 -7.45
C GLU A 25 11.92 3.91 -7.12
N VAL A 26 11.35 3.95 -5.92
CA VAL A 26 10.23 3.06 -5.56
C VAL A 26 8.88 3.71 -5.75
N THR A 27 7.99 2.96 -6.41
CA THR A 27 6.62 3.36 -6.66
C THR A 27 5.69 2.62 -5.71
N PHE A 28 4.95 3.35 -4.89
CA PHE A 28 4.00 2.74 -3.97
C PHE A 28 2.68 2.43 -4.70
N GLN A 29 2.33 1.14 -4.78
CA GLN A 29 1.12 0.68 -5.47
C GLN A 29 0.03 0.26 -4.48
N GLN A 30 -1.19 0.77 -4.68
CA GLN A 30 -2.38 0.40 -3.91
C GLN A 30 -3.60 0.23 -4.83
N ASP A 31 -4.70 -0.30 -4.33
CA ASP A 31 -5.97 -0.38 -5.06
C ASP A 31 -6.68 0.99 -5.12
N ASN A 32 -7.81 1.06 -5.83
CA ASN A 32 -8.59 2.29 -5.99
C ASN A 32 -9.79 2.39 -5.00
N ASN A 33 -9.72 1.76 -3.83
CA ASN A 33 -10.80 1.84 -2.84
C ASN A 33 -10.96 3.28 -2.32
N LEU A 34 -12.20 3.70 -2.07
CA LEU A 34 -12.53 5.05 -1.61
C LEU A 34 -11.74 5.48 -0.36
N LYS A 35 -11.44 4.55 0.55
CA LYS A 35 -10.61 4.82 1.75
C LYS A 35 -9.15 5.17 1.42
N HIS A 36 -8.61 4.58 0.34
CA HIS A 36 -7.24 4.83 -0.14
C HIS A 36 -7.14 6.12 -0.96
N LYS A 37 -8.25 6.57 -1.56
CA LYS A 37 -8.39 7.87 -2.23
C LYS A 37 -8.92 9.00 -1.35
N ALA A 38 -9.21 8.73 -0.08
CA ALA A 38 -9.65 9.77 0.85
C ALA A 38 -8.59 10.87 0.94
N LYS A 39 -9.04 12.13 1.03
CA LYS A 39 -8.17 13.31 1.08
C LYS A 39 -7.08 13.21 2.15
N SER A 40 -7.45 12.76 3.36
CA SER A 40 -6.52 12.57 4.48
C SER A 40 -5.43 11.54 4.18
N THR A 41 -5.75 10.46 3.47
CA THR A 41 -4.79 9.42 3.07
C THR A 41 -3.82 9.98 2.03
N LEU A 42 -4.32 10.71 1.02
CA LEU A 42 -3.49 11.33 -0.02
C LEU A 42 -2.55 12.40 0.54
N GLU A 43 -3.04 13.24 1.47
CA GLU A 43 -2.22 14.25 2.16
C GLU A 43 -1.08 13.60 2.96
N LEU A 44 -1.34 12.49 3.64
CA LEU A 44 -0.33 11.75 4.38
C LEU A 44 0.75 11.17 3.45
N LEU A 45 0.35 10.53 2.35
CA LEU A 45 1.28 9.93 1.38
C LEU A 45 2.14 10.99 0.70
N THR A 46 1.54 12.12 0.31
CA THR A 46 2.24 13.26 -0.31
C THR A 46 3.28 13.85 0.63
N LYS A 47 2.93 14.04 1.92
CA LYS A 47 3.86 14.56 2.95
C LYS A 47 5.07 13.65 3.19
N LYS A 48 4.92 12.35 2.93
CA LYS A 48 5.96 11.34 3.14
C LYS A 48 6.76 11.03 1.85
N THR A 49 6.60 11.84 0.81
CA THR A 49 7.29 11.71 -0.48
C THR A 49 7.00 10.39 -1.21
N VAL A 50 5.88 9.75 -0.86
CA VAL A 50 5.46 8.50 -1.47
C VAL A 50 4.62 8.83 -2.70
N ASN A 51 5.23 8.74 -3.89
CA ASN A 51 4.50 8.88 -5.14
C ASN A 51 3.72 7.59 -5.43
N GLY A 52 2.38 7.71 -5.46
CA GLY A 52 1.49 6.65 -5.92
C GLY A 52 1.11 6.88 -7.38
N PRO A 53 1.24 5.89 -8.27
CA PRO A 53 0.78 6.04 -9.65
C PRO A 53 -0.74 6.06 -9.67
N GLU A 54 -1.32 6.88 -10.55
CA GLU A 54 -2.76 6.89 -10.77
C GLU A 54 -3.17 5.58 -11.49
N ARG A 55 -3.79 4.67 -10.75
CA ARG A 55 -4.10 3.31 -11.24
C ARG A 55 -5.44 3.30 -11.98
N GLN A 56 -5.50 2.61 -13.11
CA GLN A 56 -6.77 2.31 -13.78
C GLN A 56 -7.63 1.44 -12.85
N SER A 57 -8.87 1.85 -12.61
CA SER A 57 -9.75 1.33 -11.54
C SER A 57 -10.08 -0.16 -11.58
N TYR A 58 -9.63 -0.93 -12.57
CA TYR A 58 -10.17 -2.26 -12.87
C TYR A 58 -9.12 -3.36 -13.10
N SER A 59 -7.83 -3.11 -12.93
CA SER A 59 -6.82 -4.14 -13.19
C SER A 59 -6.50 -4.97 -11.94
N PHE A 60 -7.41 -5.86 -11.55
CA PHE A 60 -7.12 -6.90 -10.55
C PHE A 60 -5.88 -7.71 -10.95
N ASP A 61 -5.77 -8.02 -12.24
CA ASP A 61 -4.66 -8.79 -12.85
C ASP A 61 -3.29 -8.08 -12.79
N LEU A 62 -3.26 -6.77 -12.53
CA LEU A 62 -2.00 -6.02 -12.39
C LEU A 62 -1.58 -5.84 -10.93
N ASN A 63 -2.22 -6.51 -9.98
CA ASN A 63 -1.84 -6.50 -8.58
C ASN A 63 -1.04 -7.76 -8.22
N LEU A 64 0.29 -7.63 -8.22
CA LEU A 64 1.22 -8.70 -7.79
C LEU A 64 0.84 -9.29 -6.42
N LEU A 65 0.19 -8.51 -5.55
CA LEU A 65 -0.28 -8.97 -4.24
C LEU A 65 -1.37 -10.05 -4.33
N GLU A 66 -2.21 -10.06 -5.36
CA GLU A 66 -3.25 -11.09 -5.53
C GLU A 66 -2.63 -12.46 -5.83
N ASN A 67 -1.56 -12.49 -6.62
CA ASN A 67 -0.79 -13.71 -6.86
C ASN A 67 -0.15 -14.20 -5.55
N LEU A 68 0.40 -13.29 -4.74
CA LEU A 68 0.96 -13.66 -3.43
C LEU A 68 -0.11 -14.21 -2.49
N TRP A 69 -1.32 -13.64 -2.48
CA TRP A 69 -2.44 -14.17 -1.70
C TRP A 69 -2.87 -15.55 -2.20
N HIS A 70 -2.85 -15.79 -3.51
CA HIS A 70 -3.13 -17.11 -4.08
C HIS A 70 -2.12 -18.15 -3.57
N ASP A 71 -0.83 -17.85 -3.68
CA ASP A 71 0.24 -18.75 -3.22
C ASP A 71 0.14 -19.00 -1.71
N LEU A 72 -0.12 -17.95 -0.92
CA LEU A 72 -0.27 -18.08 0.52
C LEU A 72 -1.47 -18.97 0.89
N LYS A 73 -2.60 -18.82 0.21
CA LYS A 73 -3.77 -19.69 0.41
C LYS A 73 -3.43 -21.14 0.08
N MET A 74 -2.67 -21.38 -0.99
CA MET A 74 -2.22 -22.73 -1.37
C MET A 74 -1.30 -23.37 -0.33
N VAL A 75 -0.55 -22.59 0.45
CA VAL A 75 0.30 -23.10 1.53
C VAL A 75 -0.49 -23.30 2.83
N ILE A 76 -1.43 -22.41 3.16
CA ILE A 76 -2.19 -22.45 4.42
C ILE A 76 -3.32 -23.49 4.39
N TYR A 77 -3.99 -23.65 3.25
CA TYR A 77 -5.15 -24.54 3.11
C TYR A 77 -4.79 -25.95 2.60
N GLN A 78 -3.52 -26.36 2.70
CA GLN A 78 -3.10 -27.75 2.49
C GLN A 78 -3.62 -28.68 3.59
#